data_AF-A0A7D7QE52-F1
#
_entry.id   AF-A0A7D7QE52-F1
#
_cell.length_a   1.000
_cell.length_b   1.000
_cell.length_c   1.000
_cell.angle_alpha   90.00
_cell.angle_beta   90.00
_cell.angle_gamma   90.00
#
_symmetry.space_group_name_H-M   'P 1'
#
loop_
_entity.id
_entity.type
_entity.pdbx_description
1 polymer ?
#
loop_
_entity_poly.entity_id
_entity_poly.type
_entity_poly.pdbx_seq_one_letter_code
_entity_poly.pdbx_strand_id
1 'polypeptide(L)'
;MIDVKTAVNAAYEYLKSLQDIMGSSLPDLRLEEVEISEDQSFWLITLGFDKPEKSLSNIFTTSRTSERVYKLFKVNSQTGEVEAMKIREV
;
A
#
# COMPACT_ATOMS: atom_id res chain seq x y z
N MET A 1 -11.94 10.06 -16.66
CA MET A 1 -11.61 9.24 -15.50
C MET A 1 -10.62 8.18 -15.94
N ILE A 2 -9.51 8.04 -15.24
CA ILE A 2 -8.53 6.99 -15.50
C ILE A 2 -9.13 5.63 -15.11
N ASP A 3 -8.68 4.59 -15.80
CA ASP A 3 -9.05 3.22 -15.44
C ASP A 3 -8.40 2.78 -14.12
N VAL A 4 -8.97 1.73 -13.52
CA VAL A 4 -8.49 1.15 -12.26
C VAL A 4 -7.02 0.74 -12.30
N LYS A 5 -6.51 0.22 -13.42
CA LYS A 5 -5.13 -0.26 -13.53
C LYS A 5 -4.16 0.93 -13.48
N THR A 6 -4.51 2.02 -14.14
CA THR A 6 -3.75 3.28 -14.10
C THR A 6 -3.71 3.84 -12.67
N ALA A 7 -4.84 3.84 -11.95
CA ALA A 7 -4.90 4.31 -10.56
C ALA A 7 -4.07 3.43 -9.61
N VAL A 8 -4.16 2.10 -9.76
CA VAL A 8 -3.37 1.14 -8.97
C VAL A 8 -1.88 1.35 -9.20
N ASN A 9 -1.45 1.52 -10.46
CA ASN A 9 -0.05 1.82 -10.77
C ASN A 9 0.42 3.13 -10.13
N ALA A 10 -0.41 4.18 -10.12
CA ALA A 10 -0.08 5.44 -9.46
C ALA A 10 0.19 5.24 -7.95
N ALA A 11 -0.65 4.46 -7.26
CA ALA A 11 -0.43 4.13 -5.85
C ALA A 11 0.85 3.31 -5.62
N TYR A 12 1.12 2.30 -6.47
CA TYR A 12 2.33 1.48 -6.40
C TYR A 12 3.60 2.30 -6.57
N GLU A 13 3.67 3.13 -7.60
CA GLU A 13 4.85 3.94 -7.90
C GLU A 13 5.05 5.03 -6.84
N TYR A 14 3.97 5.63 -6.34
CA TYR A 14 4.04 6.57 -5.22
C TYR A 14 4.61 5.91 -3.96
N LEU A 15 4.12 4.73 -3.57
CA LEU A 15 4.64 4.02 -2.39
C LEU A 15 6.12 3.66 -2.54
N LYS A 16 6.53 3.13 -3.70
CA LYS A 16 7.94 2.83 -3.99
C LYS A 16 8.81 4.08 -3.92
N SER A 17 8.33 5.22 -4.42
CA SER A 17 9.07 6.48 -4.39
C SER A 17 9.37 6.98 -2.96
N LEU A 18 8.56 6.56 -1.98
CA LEU A 18 8.73 6.91 -0.57
C LEU A 18 9.45 5.82 0.24
N GLN A 19 9.83 4.71 -0.39
CA GLN A 19 10.39 3.54 0.31
C GLN A 19 11.62 3.89 1.16
N ASP A 20 12.54 4.72 0.62
CA ASP A 20 13.76 5.14 1.32
C ASP A 20 13.46 6.01 2.54
N ILE A 21 12.43 6.85 2.46
CA ILE A 21 12.00 7.73 3.55
C ILE A 21 11.28 6.92 4.65
N MET A 22 10.52 5.90 4.24
CA MET A 22 9.84 4.97 5.15
C MET A 22 10.82 4.03 5.89
N GLY A 23 12.08 3.96 5.45
CA GLY A 23 13.12 3.13 6.07
C GLY A 23 12.76 1.64 6.11
N SER A 24 11.90 1.18 5.22
CA SER A 24 11.29 -0.15 5.23
C SER A 24 11.35 -0.75 3.83
N SER A 25 11.67 -2.05 3.73
CA SER A 25 11.38 -2.79 2.50
C SER A 25 9.88 -3.01 2.36
N LEU A 26 9.43 -3.30 1.14
CA LEU A 26 8.03 -3.61 0.81
C LEU A 26 7.88 -5.09 0.38
N PRO A 27 8.24 -6.07 1.24
CA PRO A 27 8.17 -7.48 0.88
C PRO A 27 6.71 -7.90 0.66
N ASP A 28 6.49 -8.74 -0.35
CA ASP A 28 5.15 -9.24 -0.71
C ASP A 28 4.11 -8.11 -0.90
N LEU A 29 4.52 -7.02 -1.55
CA LEU A 29 3.65 -5.89 -1.88
C LEU A 29 2.53 -6.31 -2.86
N ARG A 30 1.27 -6.27 -2.40
CA ARG A 30 0.09 -6.69 -3.17
C ARG A 30 -1.01 -5.64 -3.12
N LEU A 31 -1.85 -5.67 -4.15
CA LEU A 31 -3.14 -5.00 -4.15
C LEU A 31 -4.11 -5.80 -3.27
N GLU A 32 -4.77 -5.11 -2.34
CA GLU A 32 -5.70 -5.73 -1.38
C GLU A 32 -7.15 -5.34 -1.68
N GLU A 33 -7.38 -4.05 -1.94
CA GLU A 33 -8.73 -3.50 -2.16
C GLU A 33 -8.67 -2.38 -3.19
N VAL A 34 -9.73 -2.28 -4.00
CA VAL A 34 -10.01 -1.13 -4.86
C VAL A 34 -11.46 -0.75 -4.68
N GLU A 35 -11.69 0.52 -4.43
CA GLU A 35 -13.01 1.14 -4.38
C GLU A 35 -12.98 2.45 -5.17
N ILE A 36 -14.07 2.77 -5.86
CA ILE A 36 -14.30 4.12 -6.36
C ILE A 36 -15.18 4.84 -5.33
N SER A 37 -14.80 6.06 -4.94
CA SER A 37 -15.58 6.84 -3.97
C SER A 37 -17.01 7.08 -4.46
N GLU A 38 -17.95 7.31 -3.55
CA GLU A 38 -19.37 7.50 -3.88
C GLU A 38 -19.60 8.63 -4.90
N ASP A 39 -18.81 9.70 -4.80
CA ASP A 39 -18.83 10.85 -5.71
C ASP A 39 -18.01 10.63 -7.00
N GLN A 40 -17.37 9.47 -7.15
CA GLN A 40 -16.48 9.08 -8.25
C GLN A 40 -15.26 9.99 -8.45
N SER A 41 -14.95 10.84 -7.48
CA SER A 41 -13.80 11.75 -7.55
C SER A 41 -12.48 11.04 -7.28
N PHE A 42 -12.50 9.88 -6.61
CA PHE A 42 -11.30 9.18 -6.17
C PHE A 42 -11.36 7.68 -6.37
N TRP A 43 -10.22 7.10 -6.75
CA TRP A 43 -9.91 5.70 -6.50
C TRP A 43 -9.29 5.57 -5.11
N LEU A 44 -9.91 4.74 -4.27
CA LEU A 44 -9.43 4.34 -2.96
C LEU A 44 -8.75 2.98 -3.11
N ILE A 45 -7.43 2.95 -2.93
CA ILE A 45 -6.62 1.75 -3.19
C ILE A 45 -5.91 1.33 -1.92
N THR A 46 -6.12 0.09 -1.48
CA THR A 46 -5.35 -0.48 -0.37
C THR A 46 -4.23 -1.36 -0.91
N LEU A 47 -2.99 -1.01 -0.58
CA LEU A 47 -1.82 -1.87 -0.79
C LEU A 47 -1.38 -2.48 0.54
N GLY A 48 -1.06 -3.77 0.52
CA GLY A 48 -0.55 -4.51 1.67
C GLY A 48 0.86 -5.00 1.41
N PHE A 49 1.70 -5.02 2.44
CA PHE A 49 3.02 -5.63 2.40
C PHE A 49 3.38 -6.18 3.77
N ASP A 50 4.31 -7.12 3.80
CA ASP A 50 4.76 -7.74 5.05
C ASP A 50 5.67 -6.77 5.81
N LYS A 51 5.46 -6.66 7.12
CA LYS A 51 6.34 -5.87 7.98
C LYS A 51 7.73 -6.51 7.96
N PRO A 52 8.79 -5.75 7.62
CA PRO A 52 10.14 -6.29 7.66
C PRO A 52 10.45 -6.74 9.09
N GLU A 53 10.83 -8.01 9.27
CA GLU A 53 11.29 -8.50 10.57
C GLU A 53 12.55 -7.71 10.96
N LYS A 54 12.50 -6.99 12.08
CA LYS A 54 13.74 -6.52 12.71
C LYS A 54 14.45 -7.78 13.19
N SER A 55 15.51 -8.18 12.49
CA SER A 55 16.35 -9.33 12.85
C SER A 55 16.90 -9.14 14.27
N LEU A 56 16.16 -9.62 15.25
CA LEU A 56 16.59 -9.86 16.61
C LEU A 56 16.58 -11.37 16.77
N SER A 57 17.74 -11.94 16.45
CA SER A 57 18.24 -13.24 16.90
C SER A 57 17.29 -13.99 17.87
N ASN A 58 16.35 -14.77 17.33
CA ASN A 58 15.66 -15.79 18.12
C ASN A 58 15.44 -17.02 17.22
N ILE A 59 16.20 -18.06 17.56
CA ILE A 59 16.42 -19.29 16.81
C ILE A 59 15.26 -20.30 16.95
N PHE A 60 14.16 -19.96 17.61
CA PHE A 60 13.09 -20.91 17.89
C PHE A 60 11.71 -20.30 17.67
N THR A 61 11.09 -20.58 16.52
CA THR A 61 9.64 -20.78 16.33
C THR A 61 9.38 -21.05 14.84
N THR A 62 8.66 -22.14 14.55
CA THR A 62 8.37 -22.65 13.19
C THR A 62 7.13 -22.02 12.55
N SER A 63 6.78 -20.79 12.92
CA SER A 63 5.70 -20.04 12.26
C SER A 63 5.99 -18.55 12.33
N ARG A 64 6.88 -18.07 11.45
CA ARG A 64 7.04 -16.63 11.21
C ARG A 64 5.84 -16.14 10.41
N THR A 65 4.75 -15.83 11.10
CA THR A 65 3.68 -15.03 10.50
C THR A 65 4.19 -13.60 10.42
N SER A 66 4.60 -13.18 9.23
CA SER A 66 4.89 -11.76 8.98
C SER A 66 3.64 -10.94 9.27
N GLU A 67 3.77 -9.91 10.09
CA GLU A 67 2.67 -8.97 10.36
C GLU A 67 2.36 -8.22 9.06
N ARG A 68 1.12 -8.28 8.57
CA ARG A 68 0.72 -7.56 7.35
C ARG A 68 0.45 -6.09 7.68
N VAL A 69 1.04 -5.19 6.89
CA VAL A 69 0.83 -3.73 6.99
C VAL A 69 0.01 -3.26 5.80
N TYR A 70 -0.98 -2.39 6.06
CA TYR A 70 -1.87 -1.88 5.03
C TYR A 70 -1.76 -0.35 4.90
N LYS A 71 -1.76 0.11 3.65
CA LYS A 71 -1.76 1.53 3.29
C LYS A 71 -2.92 1.82 2.35
N LEU A 72 -3.74 2.81 2.71
CA LEU A 72 -4.82 3.31 1.87
C LEU A 72 -4.34 4.57 1.13
N PHE A 73 -4.49 4.56 -0.19
CA PHE A 73 -4.17 5.64 -1.10
C PHE A 73 -5.46 6.26 -1.64
N LYS A 74 -5.50 7.59 -1.69
CA LYS A 74 -6.55 8.37 -2.35
C LYS A 74 -5.96 8.91 -3.65
N VAL A 75 -6.41 8.37 -4.79
CA VAL A 75 -5.93 8.74 -6.12
C VAL A 75 -7.03 9.49 -6.85
N ASN A 76 -6.73 10.70 -7.33
CA ASN A 76 -7.67 11.50 -8.10
C ASN A 76 -8.11 10.74 -9.36
N SER A 77 -9.42 10.54 -9.53
CA SER A 77 -9.97 9.70 -10.59
C SER A 77 -9.80 10.32 -11.98
N GLN A 78 -9.55 11.62 -12.09
CA GLN A 78 -9.36 12.30 -13.36
C GLN A 78 -7.88 12.44 -13.74
N THR A 79 -7.02 12.78 -12.78
CA THR A 79 -5.60 13.09 -13.05
C THR A 79 -4.65 11.93 -12.76
N GLY A 80 -5.04 10.97 -11.90
CA GLY A 80 -4.15 9.93 -11.38
C GLY A 80 -3.18 10.41 -10.31
N GLU A 81 -3.31 11.64 -9.83
CA GLU A 81 -2.50 12.17 -8.74
C GLU A 81 -2.83 11.47 -7.41
N VAL A 82 -1.81 11.06 -6.67
CA VAL A 82 -1.98 10.52 -5.32
C VAL A 82 -2.06 11.69 -4.34
N GLU A 83 -3.26 11.96 -3.84
CA GLU A 83 -3.53 13.10 -2.95
C GLU A 83 -3.30 12.78 -1.47
N ALA A 84 -3.40 11.51 -1.09
CA ALA A 84 -3.16 11.08 0.29
C ALA A 84 -2.71 9.62 0.38
N MET A 85 -1.90 9.33 1.39
CA MET A 85 -1.55 7.99 1.86
C MET A 85 -1.73 7.94 3.38
N LYS A 86 -2.45 6.94 3.89
CA LYS A 86 -2.63 6.72 5.33
C LYS A 86 -2.41 5.25 5.72
N ILE A 87 -2.04 5.03 6.98
CA ILE A 87 -2.08 3.69 7.59
C ILE A 87 -3.54 3.26 7.69
N ARG A 88 -3.81 1.99 7.39
CA ARG A 88 -5.11 1.36 7.62
C ARG A 88 -4.96 0.34 8.74
N GLU A 89 -5.73 0.54 9.80
CA GLU A 89 -5.93 -0.44 10.87
C GLU A 89 -7.15 -1.29 10.48
N VAL A 90 -7.00 -2.62 10.58
CA VAL A 90 -8.03 -3.63 10.28
C VAL A 90 -8.22 -4.52 11.48
#